data_AF-A0A0G1FVX5-F1
#
_entry.id   AF-A0A0G1FVX5-F1
#
_cell.length_a   1.000
_cell.length_b   1.000
_cell.length_c   1.000
_cell.angle_alpha   90.00
_cell.angle_beta   90.00
_cell.angle_gamma   90.00
#
_symmetry.space_group_name_H-M   'P 1'
#
loop_
_entity.id
_entity.type
_entity.pdbx_description
1 polymer ?
#
loop_
_entity_poly.entity_id
_entity_poly.type
_entity_poly.pdbx_seq_one_letter_code
_entity_poly.pdbx_strand_id
1 'polypeptide(L)' 'MKCQDCGGGVNTEIRVSLMTSCGGCGGQSQTAHPCKECGRLHWKDGKTVSNRGGNPSFWEEGRIVIKNKKTGKILFRFKK' A
#
# COMPACT_ATOMS: atom_id res chain seq x y z
N MET A 1 12.11 8.73 3.32
CA MET A 1 11.43 7.90 4.35
C MET A 1 11.87 6.45 4.18
N LYS A 2 11.99 5.69 5.28
CA LYS A 2 12.38 4.27 5.25
C LYS A 2 11.16 3.36 5.39
N CYS A 3 11.20 2.20 4.77
CA CYS A 3 10.22 1.14 4.91
C CYS A 3 10.33 0.54 6.31
N GLN A 4 9.24 0.52 7.06
CA GLN A 4 9.19 -0.04 8.41
C GLN A 4 9.29 -1.58 8.42
N ASP A 5 9.00 -2.25 7.31
CA ASP A 5 9.04 -3.71 7.22
C ASP A 5 10.43 -4.24 6.86
N CYS A 6 11.10 -3.71 5.82
CA CYS A 6 12.40 -4.22 5.35
C CYS A 6 13.58 -3.26 5.56
N GLY A 7 13.36 -2.05 6.08
CA GLY A 7 14.41 -1.02 6.25
C GLY A 7 14.83 -0.30 4.96
N GLY A 8 14.36 -0.75 3.79
CA GLY A 8 14.67 -0.16 2.48
C GLY A 8 14.11 1.24 2.26
N GLY A 9 14.50 1.89 1.16
CA GLY A 9 14.00 3.22 0.80
C GLY A 9 12.58 3.19 0.24
N VAL A 10 11.72 4.15 0.63
CA VAL A 10 10.42 4.34 -0.03
C VAL A 10 10.56 5.31 -1.20
N ASN A 11 9.98 4.94 -2.34
CA ASN A 11 9.97 5.73 -3.55
C ASN A 11 8.82 6.76 -3.52
N THR A 12 9.14 7.99 -3.14
CA THR A 12 8.19 9.11 -3.10
C THR A 12 7.82 9.67 -4.48
N GLU A 13 8.53 9.27 -5.54
CA GLU A 13 8.23 9.68 -6.92
C GLU A 13 7.01 8.92 -7.47
N ILE A 14 6.85 7.66 -7.07
CA ILE A 14 5.67 6.86 -7.42
C ILE A 14 4.53 7.23 -6.47
N ARG A 15 3.42 7.72 -7.04
CA ARG A 15 2.21 8.12 -6.32
C ARG A 15 1.08 7.17 -6.63
N VAL A 16 0.62 6.43 -5.64
CA VAL A 16 -0.52 5.50 -5.74
C VAL A 16 -1.68 6.11 -4.99
N SER A 17 -2.70 6.59 -5.72
CA SER A 17 -3.92 7.13 -5.11
C SER A 17 -4.81 6.00 -4.62
N LEU A 18 -5.08 5.96 -3.32
CA LEU A 18 -5.90 4.95 -2.67
C LEU A 18 -7.09 5.60 -1.98
N MET A 19 -8.28 5.05 -2.15
CA MET A 19 -9.43 5.46 -1.35
C MET A 19 -9.33 4.87 0.06
N THR A 20 -9.30 5.72 1.08
CA THR A 20 -9.05 5.30 2.48
C THR A 20 -10.27 5.24 3.38
N SER A 21 -11.43 5.75 2.95
CA SER A 21 -12.57 5.93 3.85
C SER A 21 -13.65 4.86 3.73
N CYS A 22 -13.89 4.24 4.89
CA CYS A 22 -15.13 3.61 5.30
C CYS A 22 -16.03 4.72 5.90
N GLY A 23 -17.10 5.11 5.22
CA GLY A 23 -18.02 6.18 5.64
C GLY A 23 -18.75 6.73 4.41
N GLY A 24 -20.08 6.81 4.46
CA GLY A 24 -20.95 7.11 3.31
C GLY A 24 -20.52 8.33 2.49
N CYS A 25 -20.78 8.27 1.18
CA CYS A 25 -20.77 9.37 0.22
C CYS A 25 -19.66 10.42 0.37
N GLY A 26 -18.43 10.11 -0.08
CA GLY A 26 -17.38 11.13 -0.25
C GLY A 26 -15.99 10.62 0.10
N GLY A 27 -15.57 9.50 -0.50
CA GLY A 27 -14.40 8.82 -0.01
C GLY A 27 -13.11 9.63 -0.17
N GLN A 28 -12.39 9.88 0.93
CA GLN A 28 -11.10 10.59 0.86
C GLN A 28 -10.05 9.69 0.20
N SER A 29 -9.43 10.20 -0.87
CA SER A 29 -8.25 9.59 -1.48
C SER A 29 -6.99 10.06 -0.75
N GLN A 30 -6.10 9.12 -0.43
CA GLN A 30 -4.77 9.39 0.09
C GLN A 30 -3.72 8.82 -0.86
N THR A 31 -2.57 9.49 -0.92
CA THR A 31 -1.44 9.03 -1.74
C THR A 31 -0.53 8.13 -0.93
N ALA A 32 -0.27 6.94 -1.47
CA ALA A 32 0.71 6.00 -0.98
C ALA A 32 1.93 5.92 -1.90
N HIS A 33 3.04 5.47 -1.32
CA HIS A 33 4.35 5.38 -1.95
C HIS A 33 4.94 3.98 -1.72
N PRO A 34 5.44 3.30 -2.77
CA PRO A 34 5.99 1.96 -2.62
C PRO A 34 7.43 1.95 -2.13
N CYS A 35 7.80 0.93 -1.37
CA CYS A 35 9.20 0.62 -1.08
C CYS A 35 9.93 0.18 -2.36
N LYS A 36 11.15 0.68 -2.56
CA LYS A 36 12.03 0.31 -3.69
C LYS A 36 12.48 -1.15 -3.64
N GLU A 37 12.61 -1.70 -2.44
CA GLU A 37 13.11 -3.07 -2.23
C GLU A 37 11.99 -4.10 -2.22
N CYS A 38 10.95 -3.90 -1.40
CA CYS A 38 9.92 -4.90 -1.17
C CYS A 38 8.55 -4.55 -1.78
N GLY A 39 8.41 -3.38 -2.42
CA GLY A 39 7.15 -2.92 -3.02
C GLY A 39 6.06 -2.55 -2.00
N ARG A 40 6.29 -2.69 -0.70
CA ARG A 40 5.31 -2.36 0.35
C ARG A 40 4.86 -0.91 0.25
N LEU A 41 3.55 -0.68 0.30
CA LEU A 41 2.98 0.67 0.25
C LEU A 41 3.03 1.34 1.63
N HIS A 42 3.43 2.62 1.64
CA HIS A 42 3.48 3.49 2.81
C HIS A 42 2.76 4.81 2.54
N TRP A 43 2.07 5.34 3.54
CA TRP A 43 1.54 6.71 3.53
C TRP A 43 2.68 7.72 3.69
N LYS A 44 2.39 9.00 3.41
CA LYS A 44 3.37 10.09 3.53
C LYS A 44 3.95 10.24 4.95
N ASP A 45 3.20 9.85 5.98
CA ASP A 45 3.64 9.85 7.38
C ASP A 45 4.54 8.64 7.74
N GLY A 46 4.83 7.75 6.78
CA GLY A 46 5.64 6.55 6.99
C GLY A 46 4.85 5.31 7.42
N LYS A 47 3.59 5.46 7.81
CA LYS A 47 2.74 4.33 8.22
C LYS A 47 2.51 3.40 7.05
N THR A 48 2.39 2.11 7.33
CA THR A 48 2.13 1.10 6.30
C THR A 48 0.68 1.14 5.84
N VAL A 49 0.48 0.95 4.54
CA VAL A 49 -0.87 0.83 3.97
C VAL A 49 -1.40 -0.57 4.22
N SER A 50 -2.60 -0.67 4.76
CA SER A 50 -3.31 -1.95 4.87
C SER A 50 -4.77 -1.79 4.50
N ASN A 51 -5.37 -2.88 4.03
CA ASN A 51 -6.81 -2.90 3.77
C ASN A 51 -7.61 -2.97 5.08
N ARG A 52 -8.94 -2.89 4.99
CA ARG A 52 -9.84 -2.96 6.16
C ARG A 52 -9.63 -4.22 7.03
N GLY A 53 -9.18 -5.32 6.45
CA GLY A 53 -8.83 -6.55 7.18
C GLY A 53 -7.43 -6.54 7.82
N GLY A 54 -6.71 -5.42 7.77
CA GLY A 54 -5.32 -5.30 8.23
C GLY A 54 -4.32 -6.03 7.36
N ASN A 55 -4.67 -6.36 6.12
CA ASN A 55 -3.76 -7.05 5.19
C ASN A 55 -2.86 -6.05 4.46
N PRO A 56 -1.55 -6.32 4.37
CA PRO A 56 -0.59 -5.43 3.73
C PRO A 56 -0.87 -5.25 2.23
N SER A 57 -0.73 -4.01 1.76
CA SER A 57 -0.77 -3.61 0.36
C SER A 57 0.63 -3.37 -0.22
N PHE A 58 0.83 -3.76 -1.47
CA PHE A 58 2.08 -3.71 -2.23
C PHE A 58 1.83 -3.10 -3.60
N TRP A 59 2.89 -2.55 -4.20
CA TRP A 59 2.94 -2.15 -5.59
C TRP A 59 3.82 -3.12 -6.36
N GLU A 60 3.21 -3.90 -7.23
CA GLU A 60 3.90 -4.91 -8.04
C GLU A 60 3.45 -4.75 -9.50
N GLU A 61 4.40 -4.67 -10.43
CA GLU A 61 4.11 -4.59 -11.88
C GLU A 61 3.15 -3.45 -12.27
N GLY A 62 3.23 -2.31 -11.56
CA GLY A 62 2.33 -1.17 -11.81
C GLY A 62 0.91 -1.36 -11.28
N ARG A 63 0.69 -2.29 -10.36
CA ARG A 63 -0.62 -2.62 -9.79
C ARG A 63 -0.57 -2.72 -8.27
N ILE A 64 -1.71 -2.48 -7.63
CA ILE A 64 -1.89 -2.70 -6.20
C ILE A 64 -2.17 -4.19 -5.96
N VAL A 65 -1.43 -4.78 -5.03
CA VAL A 65 -1.61 -6.16 -4.59
C VAL A 65 -1.83 -6.17 -3.08
N ILE A 66 -2.87 -6.86 -2.61
CA ILE A 66 -3.09 -7.08 -1.18
C ILE A 66 -2.72 -8.53 -0.87
N LYS A 67 -1.81 -8.74 0.08
CA LYS A 67 -1.38 -10.07 0.53
C LYS A 67 -1.90 -10.36 1.93
N ASN A 68 -2.23 -11.62 2.20
CA ASN A 68 -2.64 -12.07 3.52
C ASN A 68 -1.48 -11.87 4.51
N LYS A 69 -1.74 -11.18 5.63
CA LYS A 69 -0.69 -10.87 6.61
C LYS A 69 -0.06 -12.10 7.28
N LYS A 70 -0.77 -13.23 7.35
CA LYS A 70 -0.30 -14.47 7.98
C LYS A 70 0.40 -15.39 7.00
N THR A 71 -0.13 -15.52 5.79
CA THR A 71 0.34 -16.55 4.82
C THR A 71 1.14 -15.98 3.66
N GLY A 72 1.15 -14.65 3.47
CA GLY A 72 1.77 -13.99 2.31
C GLY A 72 1.04 -14.22 0.98
N LYS A 73 -0.02 -15.04 0.94
CA LYS A 73 -0.81 -15.31 -0.28
C LYS A 73 -1.48 -14.05 -0.80
N ILE A 74 -1.51 -13.87 -2.11
CA ILE A 74 -2.25 -12.77 -2.74
C ILE A 74 -3.74 -12.99 -2.50
N LEU A 75 -4.40 -11.98 -1.91
CA LEU A 75 -5.85 -11.94 -1.72
C LEU A 75 -6.52 -11.17 -2.86
N PHE A 76 -5.94 -10.05 -3.25
CA PHE A 76 -6.47 -9.18 -4.29
C PHE A 76 -5.36 -8.61 -5.14
N ARG A 77 -5.63 -8.45 -6.44
CA ARG A 77 -4.78 -7.75 -7.40
C ARG A 77 -5.67 -6.82 -8.22
N PHE A 78 -5.46 -5.52 -8.07
CA PHE A 78 -6.27 -4.51 -8.74
C PHE A 78 -5.79 -4.34 -10.19
N LYS A 79 -6.74 -4.12 -11.10
CA LYS A 79 -6.43 -3.79 -12.50
C LYS A 79 -5.86 -2.37 -12.58
N LYS A 80 -5.08 -2.12 -13.63
CA LYS A 80 -4.44 -0.83 -13.92
C LYS A 80 -5.49 0.20 -14.32
#